data_AF-A0A9P6A8Q6-F1
#
_entry.id   AF-A0A9P6A8Q6-F1
#
_cell.length_a   1.000
_cell.length_b   1.000
_cell.length_c   1.000
_cell.angle_alpha   90.00
_cell.angle_beta   90.00
_cell.angle_gamma   90.00
#
_symmetry.space_group_name_H-M   'P 1'
#
loop_
_entity.id
_entity.type
_entity.pdbx_description
1 polymer ?
#
loop_
_entity_poly.entity_id
_entity_poly.type
_entity_poly.pdbx_seq_one_letter_code
_entity_poly.pdbx_strand_id
1 'polypeptide(L)'
;MGTYVGDYVFIKSLSEHKFQAFVSNYSRGQDDWFTLGDSWGTADDRWSRSGWEVIAIRNANDTKRVGYYEYIKGATIYITVKAIDKIEVERVTDPDVPPRD
;
A
#
# COMPACT_ATOMS: atom_id res chain seq x y z
N MET A 1 -0.95 -4.84 -15.01
CA MET A 1 0.40 -4.50 -14.53
C MET A 1 0.40 -3.02 -14.23
N GLY A 2 0.91 -2.65 -13.06
CA GLY A 2 1.14 -1.27 -12.68
C GLY A 2 2.26 -0.62 -13.50
N THR A 3 2.43 0.69 -13.33
CA THR A 3 3.51 1.45 -13.96
C THR A 3 4.29 2.16 -12.86
N TYR A 4 5.60 2.30 -13.02
CA TYR A 4 6.36 3.17 -12.12
C TYR A 4 5.91 4.62 -12.31
N VAL A 5 5.45 5.25 -11.23
CA VAL A 5 5.00 6.65 -11.22
C VAL A 5 5.65 7.45 -10.09
N GLY A 6 6.77 6.95 -9.56
CA GLY A 6 7.49 7.49 -8.41
C GLY A 6 7.34 6.66 -7.14
N ASP A 7 7.99 7.13 -6.07
CA ASP A 7 7.97 6.50 -4.75
C ASP A 7 6.58 6.63 -4.10
N TYR A 8 5.72 5.63 -4.36
CA TYR A 8 4.32 5.62 -3.93
C TYR A 8 3.85 4.24 -3.48
N VAL A 9 2.92 4.22 -2.53
CA VAL A 9 2.03 3.08 -2.27
C VAL A 9 0.65 3.42 -2.82
N PHE A 10 0.08 2.48 -3.55
CA PHE A 10 -1.33 2.45 -3.90
C PHE A 10 -1.99 1.24 -3.25
N ILE A 11 -3.12 1.43 -2.57
CA ILE A 11 -3.88 0.33 -1.97
C ILE A 11 -5.33 0.48 -2.39
N LYS A 12 -5.94 -0.60 -2.87
CA LYS A 12 -7.38 -0.66 -3.16
C LYS A 12 -7.97 -1.97 -2.66
N SER A 13 -9.29 -2.01 -2.54
CA SER A 13 -10.06 -3.20 -2.24
C SER A 13 -11.00 -3.54 -3.40
N LEU A 14 -10.90 -4.75 -3.94
CA LEU A 14 -11.90 -5.34 -4.85
C LEU A 14 -12.87 -6.28 -4.10
N SER A 15 -12.84 -6.25 -2.76
CA SER A 15 -13.73 -7.02 -1.92
C SER A 15 -15.06 -6.30 -1.72
N GLU A 16 -16.15 -7.04 -1.56
CA GLU A 16 -17.44 -6.50 -1.10
C GLU A 16 -17.41 -6.10 0.39
N HIS A 17 -16.39 -6.56 1.14
CA HIS A 17 -16.16 -6.15 2.51
C HIS A 17 -15.32 -4.88 2.59
N LYS A 18 -15.60 -4.05 3.61
CA LYS A 18 -14.82 -2.85 3.89
C LYS A 18 -13.49 -3.20 4.56
N PHE A 19 -12.43 -2.61 4.03
CA PHE A 19 -11.08 -2.68 4.58
C PHE A 19 -10.55 -1.27 4.82
N GLN A 20 -9.61 -1.17 5.76
CA GLN A 20 -8.87 0.05 6.00
C GLN A 20 -7.38 -0.24 5.93
N ALA A 21 -6.61 0.75 5.48
CA ALA A 21 -5.16 0.68 5.46
C ALA A 21 -4.53 1.79 6.31
N PHE A 22 -3.39 1.43 6.87
CA PHE A 22 -2.43 2.31 7.49
C PHE A 22 -1.13 2.16 6.71
N VAL A 23 -0.52 3.29 6.33
CA VAL A 23 0.83 3.32 5.77
C VAL A 23 1.64 4.21 6.68
N SER A 24 2.68 3.65 7.29
CA SER A 24 3.51 4.38 8.23
C SER A 24 4.07 5.65 7.59
N ASN A 25 4.45 6.57 8.45
CA ASN A 25 5.38 7.63 8.09
C ASN A 25 6.50 7.52 9.12
N TYR A 26 7.59 6.84 8.72
CA TYR A 26 8.72 6.54 9.60
C TYR A 26 9.23 7.79 10.36
N SER A 27 9.05 8.99 9.78
CA SER A 27 9.52 10.25 10.35
C SER A 27 8.51 11.05 11.19
N ARG A 28 7.20 10.74 11.13
CA ARG A 28 6.15 11.59 11.74
C ARG A 28 5.03 10.87 12.48
N GLY A 29 5.05 9.53 12.57
CA GLY A 29 4.22 8.76 13.50
C GLY A 29 2.73 9.11 13.51
N GLN A 30 2.03 8.80 12.42
CA GLN A 30 0.59 9.05 12.28
C GLN A 30 -0.14 7.73 12.07
N ASP A 31 -0.91 7.29 13.07
CA ASP A 31 -1.62 5.99 13.12
C ASP A 31 -3.01 6.00 12.48
N ASP A 32 -3.21 6.89 11.49
CA ASP A 32 -4.50 7.03 10.84
C ASP A 32 -4.79 5.86 9.89
N TRP A 33 -6.05 5.42 9.92
CA TRP A 33 -6.57 4.35 9.09
C TRP A 33 -7.54 4.92 8.05
N PHE A 34 -7.29 4.62 6.78
CA PHE A 34 -8.05 5.13 5.65
C PHE A 34 -8.91 4.02 5.07
N THR A 35 -10.18 4.30 4.78
CA THR A 35 -11.08 3.32 4.17
C THR A 35 -10.73 3.16 2.70
N LEU A 36 -10.50 1.92 2.26
CA LEU A 36 -10.05 1.64 0.90
C LEU A 36 -11.20 1.74 -0.11
N GLY A 37 -10.94 2.45 -1.21
CA GLY A 37 -11.76 2.44 -2.41
C GLY A 37 -11.48 1.24 -3.33
N ASP A 38 -12.20 1.15 -4.44
CA ASP A 38 -12.06 0.11 -5.47
C ASP A 38 -11.17 0.52 -6.66
N SER A 39 -10.66 1.74 -6.64
CA SER A 39 -9.90 2.34 -7.73
C SER A 39 -8.55 2.86 -7.27
N TRP A 40 -7.67 3.13 -8.23
CA TRP A 40 -6.40 3.80 -7.98
C TRP A 40 -6.62 5.30 -8.17
N GLY A 41 -6.24 6.12 -7.18
CA GLY A 41 -6.11 7.56 -7.41
C GLY A 41 -7.12 8.48 -6.73
N THR A 42 -7.85 8.01 -5.71
CA THR A 42 -8.33 8.94 -4.69
C THR A 42 -7.17 9.34 -3.77
N ALA A 43 -7.27 10.48 -3.08
CA ALA A 43 -6.24 10.92 -2.14
C ALA A 43 -6.03 9.91 -0.99
N ASP A 44 -7.05 9.12 -0.68
CA ASP A 44 -7.06 8.15 0.42
C ASP A 44 -6.49 6.78 0.03
N ASP A 45 -6.30 6.52 -1.27
CA ASP A 45 -5.76 5.26 -1.81
C ASP A 45 -4.29 5.38 -2.27
N ARG A 46 -3.66 6.56 -2.05
CA ARG A 46 -2.28 6.86 -2.49
C ARG A 46 -1.45 7.54 -1.39
N TRP A 47 -0.29 6.97 -1.10
CA TRP A 47 0.68 7.55 -0.15
C TRP A 47 2.02 7.82 -0.84
N SER A 48 2.45 9.08 -0.84
CA SER A 48 3.83 9.44 -1.19
C SER A 48 4.74 9.11 0.00
N ARG A 49 5.68 8.20 -0.21
CA ARG A 49 6.59 7.67 0.81
C ARG A 49 7.92 7.38 0.17
N SER A 50 9.02 7.47 0.91
CA SER A 50 10.34 7.10 0.39
C SER A 50 11.18 6.49 1.52
N GLY A 51 11.78 5.33 1.25
CA GLY A 51 12.46 4.52 2.25
C GLY A 51 11.62 3.33 2.72
N TRP A 52 11.87 2.86 3.94
CA TRP A 52 11.16 1.72 4.52
C TRP A 52 9.84 2.15 5.14
N GLU A 53 8.76 1.44 4.81
CA GLU A 53 7.44 1.67 5.38
C GLU A 53 6.77 0.35 5.81
N VAL A 54 6.03 0.41 6.90
CA VAL A 54 5.05 -0.60 7.30
C VAL A 54 3.71 -0.23 6.69
N ILE A 55 3.11 -1.19 5.98
CA ILE A 55 1.77 -1.09 5.44
C ILE A 55 0.92 -2.13 6.16
N ALA A 56 -0.14 -1.71 6.82
CA ALA A 56 -1.07 -2.59 7.53
C ALA A 56 -2.47 -2.46 6.95
N ILE A 57 -3.16 -3.58 6.83
CA ILE A 57 -4.54 -3.66 6.35
C ILE A 57 -5.37 -4.38 7.40
N ARG A 58 -6.56 -3.85 7.71
CA ARG A 58 -7.51 -4.45 8.64
C ARG A 58 -8.90 -4.55 8.04
N ASN A 59 -9.68 -5.51 8.50
CA ASN A 59 -11.12 -5.56 8.21
C ASN A 59 -11.88 -4.49 9.03
N ALA A 60 -13.12 -4.21 8.63
CA ALA A 60 -13.96 -3.17 9.25
C ALA A 60 -14.10 -3.27 10.79
N ASN A 61 -14.14 -4.49 11.34
CA ASN A 61 -14.30 -4.73 12.77
C ASN A 61 -12.96 -4.85 13.51
N ASP A 62 -11.83 -4.68 12.81
CA ASP A 62 -10.49 -4.79 13.38
C ASP A 62 -10.22 -6.10 14.14
N THR A 63 -10.77 -7.20 13.64
CA THR A 63 -10.56 -8.55 14.21
C THR A 63 -9.44 -9.30 13.52
N LYS A 64 -9.04 -8.85 12.33
CA LYS A 64 -7.94 -9.40 11.55
C LYS A 64 -7.12 -8.28 10.94
N ARG A 65 -5.80 -8.43 11.01
CA ARG A 65 -4.82 -7.53 10.39
C ARG A 65 -3.79 -8.33 9.62
N VAL A 66 -3.23 -7.71 8.59
CA VAL A 66 -2.09 -8.20 7.82
C VAL A 66 -1.15 -7.03 7.56
N GLY A 67 0.15 -7.30 7.58
CA GLY A 67 1.19 -6.28 7.48
C GLY A 67 2.23 -6.65 6.44
N TYR A 68 2.75 -5.63 5.78
CA TYR A 68 3.84 -5.67 4.80
C TYR A 68 4.91 -4.66 5.21
N TYR A 69 6.18 -5.01 5.00
CA TYR A 69 7.30 -4.11 5.24
C TYR A 69 8.05 -3.92 3.93
N GLU A 70 7.88 -2.74 3.33
CA GLU A 70 8.27 -2.47 1.95
C GLU A 70 9.29 -1.34 1.89
N TYR A 71 10.29 -1.49 1.02
CA TYR A 71 11.23 -0.42 0.70
C TYR A 71 10.78 0.31 -0.55
N ILE A 72 10.28 1.53 -0.42
CA ILE A 72 9.53 2.24 -1.46
C ILE A 72 10.42 3.09 -2.35
N LYS A 73 11.62 3.47 -1.88
CA LYS A 73 12.54 4.28 -2.68
C LYS A 73 12.90 3.58 -3.99
N GLY A 74 12.65 4.24 -5.12
CA GLY A 74 12.83 3.71 -6.47
C GLY A 74 11.78 2.68 -6.88
N ALA A 75 10.59 2.71 -6.28
CA ALA A 75 9.51 1.80 -6.61
C ALA A 75 8.10 2.38 -6.37
N THR A 76 7.17 1.93 -7.20
CA THR A 76 5.74 2.04 -6.93
C THR A 76 5.21 0.69 -6.46
N ILE A 77 4.54 0.67 -5.31
CA ILE A 77 3.92 -0.53 -4.73
C ILE A 77 2.42 -0.47 -4.95
N TYR A 78 1.85 -1.51 -5.57
CA TYR A 78 0.42 -1.68 -5.75
C TYR A 78 -0.07 -2.84 -4.90
N ILE A 79 -1.03 -2.59 -4.01
CA ILE A 79 -1.66 -3.61 -3.18
C ILE A 79 -3.14 -3.70 -3.51
N THR A 80 -3.58 -4.89 -3.92
CA THR A 80 -4.99 -5.18 -4.18
C THR A 80 -5.53 -6.17 -3.14
N VAL A 81 -6.51 -5.74 -2.36
CA VAL A 81 -7.19 -6.57 -1.36
C VAL A 81 -8.41 -7.23 -2.00
N LYS A 82 -8.42 -8.58 -2.08
CA LYS A 82 -9.61 -9.35 -2.50
C LYS A 82 -10.32 -9.98 -1.30
N ALA A 83 -9.54 -10.38 -0.29
CA ALA A 83 -9.96 -10.76 1.05
C ALA A 83 -8.78 -10.54 2.01
N ILE A 84 -9.01 -10.60 3.33
CA ILE A 84 -7.94 -10.35 4.32
C ILE A 84 -6.78 -11.37 4.22
N ASP A 85 -7.08 -12.57 3.73
CA ASP A 85 -6.16 -13.67 3.47
C ASP A 85 -5.82 -13.82 1.97
N LYS A 86 -6.29 -12.90 1.13
CA LYS A 86 -6.05 -12.89 -0.31
C LYS A 86 -5.71 -11.48 -0.77
N ILE A 87 -4.42 -11.15 -0.65
CA ILE A 87 -3.86 -9.85 -1.02
C ILE A 87 -2.79 -10.06 -2.08
N GLU A 88 -2.84 -9.24 -3.11
CA GLU A 88 -1.88 -9.21 -4.20
C GLU A 88 -1.00 -7.96 -4.05
N VAL A 89 0.32 -8.15 -4.04
CA VAL A 89 1.32 -7.07 -3.98
C VAL A 89 2.13 -7.10 -5.27
N GLU A 90 2.14 -5.99 -5.99
CA GLU A 90 2.93 -5.79 -7.20
C GLU A 90 3.92 -4.64 -6.94
N ARG A 91 5.22 -4.92 -7.13
CA ARG A 91 6.29 -3.94 -7.06
C ARG A 91 6.73 -3.59 -8.47
N VAL A 92 6.66 -2.31 -8.83
CA VAL A 92 7.19 -1.80 -10.09
C VAL A 92 8.37 -0.89 -9.78
N THR A 93 9.57 -1.31 -10.16
CA THR A 93 10.81 -0.56 -9.91
C THR A 93 10.98 0.54 -10.94
N ASP A 94 11.64 1.61 -10.52
CA ASP A 94 12.14 2.64 -11.43
C ASP A 94 13.04 1.98 -12.50
N PRO A 95 12.72 2.13 -13.81
CA PRO A 95 13.51 1.50 -14.87
C PRO A 95 14.92 2.10 -14.99
N ASP A 96 15.13 3.32 -14.49
CA ASP A 96 16.41 4.02 -14.56
C ASP A 96 17.29 3.77 -13.32
N VAL A 97 16.74 3.13 -12.29
CA VAL A 97 17.49 2.76 -11.08
C VAL A 97 17.94 1.29 -11.21
N PRO A 98 19.23 0.99 -11.01
CA PRO A 98 19.72 -0.39 -11.03
C PRO A 98 18.93 -1.29 -10.06
N PRO A 99 18.73 -2.58 -10.39
CA PRO A 99 18.24 -3.55 -9.42
C PRO A 99 19.08 -3.49 -8.15
N ARG A 100 18.43 -3.50 -7.00
CA ARG A 100 19.12 -3.51 -5.72
C ARG A 100 19.74 -4.90 -5.50
N ASP A 101 21.03 -4.92 -5.16
CA ASP A 101 21.76 -6.11 -4.70
C ASP A 101 21.18 -6.70 -3.40
#